data_AF-A0AAV0BE07-F1
#
_entry.id   AF-A0AAV0BE07-F1
#
_cell.length_a   1.000
_cell.length_b   1.000
_cell.length_c   1.000
_cell.angle_alpha   90.00
_cell.angle_beta   90.00
_cell.angle_gamma   90.00
#
_symmetry.space_group_name_H-M   'P 1'
#
loop_
_entity.id
_entity.type
_entity.pdbx_description
1 polymer ?
#
loop_
_entity_poly.entity_id
_entity_poly.type
_entity_poly.pdbx_seq_one_letter_code
_entity_poly.pdbx_strand_id
1 'polypeptide(L)'
;MTEEVMLVAPNQTKSWIQLVNKMRSVTGLQKRRMGGQNPNFLQIKDCPGEICGRLGGSVPSALLAGAPPCAAQKVADEIIDAAKTKIKNPETQQQMIKWAQQIASAEKNTHPDYKKNPPTPRNALYCLEKPKNSELVGYYVSQDPANGPDEFFDPSTKGTVRIGEKAETKPPGPRSPPPL
;
A
#
# COMPACT_ATOMS: atom_id res chain seq x y z
N MET A 1 -49.07 -29.79 -39.84
CA MET A 1 -48.83 -29.52 -38.41
C MET A 1 -47.79 -28.43 -38.33
N THR A 2 -48.14 -27.38 -37.60
CA THR A 2 -47.53 -26.06 -37.50
C THR A 2 -46.25 -26.06 -36.67
N GLU A 3 -45.20 -25.37 -37.13
CA GLU A 3 -44.14 -24.85 -36.27
C GLU A 3 -44.07 -23.33 -36.43
N GLU A 4 -44.52 -22.62 -35.40
CA GLU A 4 -44.31 -21.18 -35.22
C GLU A 4 -42.83 -20.94 -34.87
N VAL A 5 -42.11 -20.26 -35.75
CA VAL A 5 -40.81 -19.66 -35.41
C VAL A 5 -41.06 -18.22 -34.98
N MET A 6 -41.13 -17.99 -33.67
CA MET A 6 -41.14 -16.65 -33.10
C MET A 6 -39.79 -15.96 -33.36
N LEU A 7 -39.80 -14.97 -34.25
CA LEU A 7 -38.71 -14.02 -34.45
C LEU A 7 -38.57 -13.10 -33.23
N VAL A 8 -37.54 -13.32 -32.41
CA VAL A 8 -37.15 -12.37 -31.35
C VAL A 8 -36.31 -11.25 -31.96
N ALA A 9 -36.79 -10.02 -31.83
CA ALA A 9 -36.16 -8.82 -32.38
C ALA A 9 -34.74 -8.54 -31.82
N PRO A 10 -33.78 -8.05 -32.63
CA PRO A 10 -32.34 -8.02 -32.30
C PRO A 10 -31.89 -6.86 -31.38
N ASN A 11 -32.80 -6.18 -30.66
CA ASN A 11 -32.49 -4.87 -30.08
C ASN A 11 -32.14 -4.86 -28.57
N GLN A 12 -32.07 -6.02 -27.91
CA GLN A 12 -31.80 -6.11 -26.45
C GLN A 12 -30.34 -6.46 -26.10
N THR A 13 -29.53 -6.95 -27.04
CA THR A 13 -28.16 -7.41 -26.78
C THR A 13 -27.11 -6.29 -26.78
N LYS A 14 -27.35 -5.18 -27.49
CA LYS A 14 -26.42 -4.04 -27.52
C LYS A 14 -26.33 -3.30 -26.18
N SER A 15 -27.42 -3.27 -25.42
CA SER A 15 -27.49 -2.65 -24.10
C SER A 15 -26.67 -3.41 -23.06
N TRP A 16 -26.75 -4.74 -23.05
CA TRP A 16 -25.97 -5.59 -22.15
C TRP A 16 -24.47 -5.56 -22.45
N ILE A 17 -24.05 -5.57 -23.72
CA ILE A 17 -22.62 -5.48 -24.05
C ILE A 17 -22.06 -4.11 -23.66
N GLN A 18 -22.81 -3.01 -23.85
CA GLN A 18 -22.41 -1.68 -23.38
C GLN A 18 -22.42 -1.58 -21.85
N LEU A 19 -23.39 -2.18 -21.16
CA LEU A 19 -23.44 -2.26 -19.70
C LEU A 19 -22.32 -3.13 -19.14
N VAL A 20 -21.98 -4.24 -19.77
CA VAL A 20 -20.86 -5.12 -19.40
C VAL A 20 -19.53 -4.44 -19.70
N ASN A 21 -19.40 -3.67 -20.78
CA ASN A 21 -18.19 -2.88 -21.04
C ASN A 21 -18.06 -1.67 -20.10
N LYS A 22 -19.19 -1.05 -19.71
CA LYS A 22 -19.24 0.00 -18.68
C LYS A 22 -19.03 -0.56 -17.26
N MET A 23 -19.43 -1.80 -17.00
CA MET A 23 -19.11 -2.53 -15.77
C MET A 23 -17.66 -3.04 -15.76
N ARG A 24 -17.10 -3.42 -16.91
CA ARG A 24 -15.65 -3.67 -17.07
C ARG A 24 -14.82 -2.40 -16.92
N SER A 25 -15.41 -1.22 -17.10
CA SER A 25 -14.77 0.06 -16.78
C SER A 25 -14.85 0.42 -15.29
N VAL A 26 -15.50 -0.40 -14.46
CA VAL A 26 -15.39 -0.29 -13.00
C VAL A 26 -14.09 -0.98 -12.59
N THR A 27 -13.04 -0.18 -12.52
CA THR A 27 -11.78 -0.46 -11.81
C THR A 27 -11.16 -1.81 -12.16
N GLY A 28 -10.58 -1.93 -13.36
CA GLY A 28 -9.61 -2.98 -13.61
C GLY A 28 -8.56 -2.94 -12.51
N LEU A 29 -8.37 -4.08 -11.80
CA LEU A 29 -7.38 -4.23 -10.74
C LEU A 29 -6.05 -3.70 -11.25
N GLN A 30 -5.70 -2.48 -10.82
CA GLN A 30 -4.46 -1.86 -11.24
C GLN A 30 -3.35 -2.68 -10.60
N LYS A 31 -2.41 -3.16 -11.42
CA LYS A 31 -1.21 -3.80 -10.88
C LYS A 31 -0.61 -2.84 -9.86
N ARG A 32 -0.34 -3.36 -8.66
CA ARG A 32 0.41 -2.63 -7.64
C ARG A 32 1.68 -2.08 -8.29
N ARG A 33 1.79 -0.76 -8.35
CA ARG A 33 3.04 -0.09 -8.69
C ARG A 33 3.76 0.14 -7.36
N MET A 34 4.23 -0.97 -6.78
CA MET A 34 5.38 -0.88 -5.89
C MET A 34 6.56 -0.84 -6.85
N GLY A 35 7.27 0.29 -6.90
CA GLY A 35 8.40 0.63 -7.77
C GLY A 35 9.65 -0.24 -7.55
N GLY A 36 9.46 -1.57 -7.50
CA GLY A 36 10.51 -2.56 -7.31
C GLY A 36 10.69 -3.01 -5.85
N GLN A 37 10.21 -2.26 -4.86
CA GLN A 37 10.34 -2.60 -3.45
C GLN A 37 9.07 -3.25 -2.88
N ASN A 38 8.89 -4.55 -3.11
CA ASN A 38 8.07 -5.33 -2.16
C ASN A 38 8.92 -5.53 -0.90
N PRO A 39 8.40 -5.30 0.32
CA PRO A 39 9.12 -5.72 1.51
C PRO A 39 9.36 -7.20 1.36
N ASN A 40 10.63 -7.59 1.30
CA ASN A 40 10.98 -8.99 1.23
C ASN A 40 10.44 -9.57 2.53
N PHE A 41 9.50 -10.50 2.44
CA PHE A 41 9.05 -11.21 3.62
C PHE A 41 10.26 -12.02 4.09
N LEU A 42 11.01 -11.45 5.03
CA LEU A 42 12.07 -12.16 5.71
C LEU A 42 11.42 -13.45 6.22
N GLN A 43 11.94 -14.60 5.80
CA GLN A 43 11.57 -15.85 6.42
C GLN A 43 12.17 -15.84 7.82
N ILE A 44 11.41 -15.28 8.76
CA ILE A 44 11.84 -15.13 10.14
C ILE A 44 11.88 -16.53 10.75
N LYS A 45 13.08 -17.00 11.04
CA LYS A 45 13.30 -18.34 11.57
C LYS A 45 12.77 -18.40 13.00
N ASP A 46 12.10 -19.50 13.33
CA ASP A 46 11.62 -19.80 14.68
C ASP A 46 10.64 -18.76 15.26
N CYS A 47 9.92 -18.03 14.39
CA CYS A 47 8.83 -17.16 14.84
C CYS A 47 7.54 -17.97 15.05
N PRO A 48 6.88 -17.85 16.22
CA PRO A 48 5.58 -18.49 16.45
C PRO A 48 4.56 -18.08 15.39
N GLY A 49 3.92 -19.07 14.76
CA GLY A 49 3.00 -18.85 13.64
C GLY A 49 1.81 -17.94 13.98
N GLU A 50 1.31 -18.00 15.21
CA GLU A 50 0.24 -17.09 15.69
C GLU A 50 0.68 -15.62 15.66
N ILE A 51 1.95 -15.34 15.97
CA ILE A 51 2.49 -13.99 16.04
C ILE A 51 2.86 -13.51 14.63
N CYS A 52 3.75 -14.22 13.95
CA CYS A 52 4.23 -13.80 12.63
C CYS A 52 3.18 -13.96 11.54
N GLY A 53 2.26 -14.92 11.64
CA GLY A 53 1.14 -15.06 10.71
C GLY A 53 0.14 -13.91 10.84
N ARG A 54 -0.26 -13.55 12.06
CA ARG A 54 -1.15 -12.41 12.32
C ARG A 54 -0.52 -11.09 11.89
N LEU A 55 0.72 -10.83 12.30
CA LEU A 55 1.43 -9.61 11.95
C LEU A 55 1.76 -9.55 10.45
N GLY A 56 2.14 -10.67 9.84
CA GLY A 56 2.36 -10.76 8.41
C GLY A 56 1.09 -10.48 7.60
N GLY A 57 -0.06 -10.91 8.11
CA GLY A 57 -1.36 -10.63 7.50
C GLY A 57 -1.78 -9.15 7.55
N SER A 58 -1.26 -8.34 8.49
CA SER A 58 -1.60 -6.92 8.57
C SER A 58 -0.80 -6.04 7.61
N VAL A 59 0.41 -6.47 7.22
CA VAL A 59 1.32 -5.72 6.34
C VAL A 59 0.68 -5.33 5.01
N PRO A 60 0.06 -6.25 4.23
CA PRO A 60 -0.54 -5.87 2.95
C PRO A 60 -1.57 -4.75 3.08
N SER A 61 -2.38 -4.77 4.14
CA SER A 61 -3.42 -3.78 4.40
C SER A 61 -2.85 -2.39 4.66
N ALA A 62 -1.70 -2.30 5.33
CA ALA A 62 -1.02 -1.04 5.60
C ALA A 62 -0.37 -0.39 4.35
N LEU A 63 -0.07 -1.20 3.33
CA LEU A 63 0.58 -0.76 2.09
C LEU A 63 -0.40 -0.54 0.92
N LEU A 64 -1.72 -0.65 1.18
CA LEU A 64 -2.76 -0.32 0.19
C LEU A 64 -2.91 1.19 0.03
N ALA A 65 -3.38 1.61 -1.14
CA ALA A 65 -3.57 3.03 -1.46
C ALA A 65 -4.52 3.74 -0.49
N GLY A 66 -5.60 3.08 -0.08
CA GLY A 66 -6.57 3.65 0.87
C GLY A 66 -6.11 3.67 2.33
N ALA A 67 -4.98 3.07 2.69
CA ALA A 67 -4.50 3.08 4.07
C ALA A 67 -4.13 4.51 4.49
N PRO A 68 -4.23 4.87 5.79
CA PRO A 68 -3.72 6.16 6.27
C PRO A 68 -2.19 6.27 6.14
N PRO A 69 -1.60 7.48 6.17
CA PRO A 69 -0.15 7.67 6.04
C PRO A 69 0.68 6.90 7.08
N CYS A 70 0.19 6.82 8.33
CA CYS A 70 0.89 6.17 9.44
C CYS A 70 0.64 4.66 9.58
N ALA A 71 -0.10 4.02 8.66
CA ALA A 71 -0.46 2.61 8.79
C ALA A 71 0.76 1.68 8.86
N ALA A 72 1.74 1.88 7.96
CA ALA A 72 2.94 1.04 7.91
C ALA A 72 3.81 1.19 9.17
N GLN A 73 3.94 2.41 9.69
CA GLN A 73 4.65 2.68 10.95
C GLN A 73 3.97 1.99 12.13
N LYS A 74 2.64 2.04 12.23
CA LYS A 74 1.88 1.39 13.31
C LYS A 74 2.05 -0.13 13.29
N VAL A 75 1.97 -0.75 12.12
CA VAL A 75 2.26 -2.19 11.96
C VAL A 75 3.71 -2.51 12.33
N ALA A 76 4.67 -1.69 11.90
CA ALA A 76 6.08 -1.87 12.26
C ALA A 76 6.33 -1.75 13.78
N ASP A 77 5.67 -0.80 14.45
CA ASP A 77 5.71 -0.64 15.91
C ASP A 77 5.14 -1.88 16.61
N GLU A 78 4.01 -2.42 16.14
CA GLU A 78 3.44 -3.67 16.67
C GLU A 78 4.37 -4.87 16.51
N ILE A 79 5.09 -4.95 15.39
CA ILE A 79 6.08 -6.00 15.15
C ILE A 79 7.24 -5.89 16.15
N ILE A 80 7.76 -4.68 16.38
CA ILE A 80 8.85 -4.47 17.35
C ILE A 80 8.38 -4.75 18.78
N ASP A 81 7.17 -4.33 19.14
CA ASP A 81 6.57 -4.64 20.44
C ASP A 81 6.45 -6.16 20.65
N ALA A 82 5.98 -6.89 19.64
CA ALA A 82 5.90 -8.34 19.68
C ALA A 82 7.29 -8.99 19.76
N ALA A 83 8.27 -8.49 19.02
CA ALA A 83 9.65 -8.95 19.10
C ALA A 83 10.19 -8.82 20.54
N LYS A 84 10.05 -7.64 21.14
CA LYS A 84 10.55 -7.35 22.50
C LYS A 84 9.83 -8.13 23.60
N THR A 85 8.54 -8.43 23.43
CA THR A 85 7.70 -8.99 24.52
C THR A 85 7.35 -10.47 24.38
N LYS A 86 7.33 -11.01 23.17
CA LYS A 86 6.83 -12.37 22.89
C LYS A 86 7.88 -13.31 22.32
N ILE A 87 8.96 -12.79 21.76
CA ILE A 87 10.04 -13.61 21.20
C ILE A 87 11.16 -13.72 22.22
N LYS A 88 11.65 -14.95 22.46
CA LYS A 88 12.76 -15.22 23.38
C LYS A 88 14.11 -15.35 22.68
N ASN A 89 14.10 -15.79 21.43
CA ASN A 89 15.32 -15.95 20.65
C ASN A 89 15.82 -14.57 20.17
N PRO A 90 17.05 -14.15 20.53
CA PRO A 90 17.58 -12.84 20.15
C PRO A 90 17.78 -12.68 18.63
N GLU A 91 18.08 -13.75 17.89
CA GLU A 91 18.22 -13.70 16.43
C GLU A 91 16.86 -13.43 15.77
N THR A 92 15.81 -14.13 16.21
CA THR A 92 14.44 -13.92 15.75
C THR A 92 13.95 -12.51 16.09
N GLN A 93 14.29 -11.99 17.28
CA GLN A 93 13.99 -10.60 17.65
C GLN A 93 14.62 -9.60 16.67
N GLN A 94 15.91 -9.76 16.37
CA GLN A 94 16.61 -8.87 15.44
C GLN A 94 16.03 -8.97 14.02
N GLN A 95 15.68 -10.17 13.55
CA GLN A 95 15.01 -10.37 12.27
C GLN A 95 13.66 -9.65 12.21
N MET A 96 12.86 -9.71 13.28
CA MET A 96 11.59 -8.98 13.36
C MET A 96 11.78 -7.46 13.36
N ILE A 97 12.79 -6.94 14.06
CA ILE A 97 13.10 -5.50 14.06
C ILE A 97 13.52 -5.04 12.66
N LYS A 98 14.40 -5.80 11.99
CA LYS A 98 14.79 -5.51 10.59
C LYS A 98 13.58 -5.52 9.66
N TRP A 99 12.71 -6.51 9.82
CA TRP A 99 11.48 -6.61 9.03
C TRP A 99 10.55 -5.41 9.25
N ALA A 100 10.39 -4.96 10.50
CA ALA A 100 9.62 -3.77 10.82
C ALA A 100 10.19 -2.51 10.13
N GLN A 101 11.51 -2.34 10.13
CA GLN A 101 12.19 -1.24 9.43
C GLN A 101 11.94 -1.29 7.91
N GLN A 102 11.97 -2.49 7.31
CA GLN A 102 11.63 -2.68 5.90
C GLN A 102 10.18 -2.31 5.62
N ILE A 103 9.22 -2.71 6.47
CA ILE A 103 7.81 -2.38 6.31
C ILE A 103 7.57 -0.87 6.43
N ALA A 104 8.14 -0.21 7.44
CA ALA A 104 8.03 1.23 7.61
C ALA A 104 8.63 2.02 6.43
N SER A 105 9.63 1.43 5.76
CA SER A 105 10.29 2.02 4.59
C SER A 105 9.68 1.61 3.26
N ALA A 106 8.83 0.58 3.25
CA ALA A 106 8.32 0.00 2.01
C ALA A 106 7.55 1.05 1.21
N GLU A 107 7.55 0.88 -0.10
CA GLU A 107 6.70 1.67 -0.96
C GLU A 107 5.23 1.33 -0.70
N LYS A 108 4.43 2.37 -0.59
CA LYS A 108 2.99 2.26 -0.44
C LYS A 108 2.35 2.51 -1.81
N ASN A 109 1.35 1.71 -2.14
CA ASN A 109 0.57 1.98 -3.36
C ASN A 109 -0.12 3.33 -3.26
N THR A 110 -0.27 4.00 -4.38
CA THR A 110 -1.06 5.23 -4.50
C THR A 110 -1.94 5.14 -5.73
N HIS A 111 -3.08 5.84 -5.71
CA HIS A 111 -3.86 5.98 -6.93
C HIS A 111 -3.21 7.04 -7.84
N PRO A 112 -2.95 6.76 -9.12
CA PRO A 112 -2.72 7.82 -10.10
C PRO A 112 -3.90 8.80 -10.17
N ASP A 113 -3.63 10.01 -10.63
CA ASP A 113 -4.68 10.94 -11.02
C ASP A 113 -5.24 10.55 -12.39
N TYR A 114 -6.35 9.81 -12.37
CA TYR A 114 -7.07 9.35 -13.56
C TYR A 114 -7.87 10.44 -14.28
N LYS A 115 -7.94 11.66 -13.73
CA LYS A 115 -8.55 12.78 -14.44
C LYS A 115 -7.67 13.29 -15.59
N LYS A 116 -6.38 12.93 -15.58
CA LYS A 116 -5.39 13.28 -16.61
C LYS A 116 -5.16 12.12 -17.57
N ASN A 117 -4.75 12.44 -18.80
CA ASN A 117 -4.38 11.46 -19.82
C ASN A 117 -3.02 11.84 -20.45
N PRO A 118 -1.92 11.09 -20.18
CA PRO A 118 -1.88 9.86 -19.38
C PRO A 118 -2.12 10.12 -17.87
N PRO A 119 -2.62 9.12 -17.10
CA PRO A 119 -2.80 9.26 -15.67
C PRO A 119 -1.49 9.64 -14.97
N THR A 120 -1.53 10.67 -14.13
CA THR A 120 -0.32 11.14 -13.44
C THR A 120 -0.08 10.32 -12.18
N PRO A 121 1.07 9.64 -12.03
CA PRO A 121 1.39 8.91 -10.82
C PRO A 121 1.67 9.88 -9.66
N ARG A 122 1.40 9.46 -8.41
CA ARG A 122 1.42 10.32 -7.22
C ARG A 122 2.18 9.67 -6.07
N ASN A 123 2.87 10.47 -5.28
CA ASN A 123 3.58 10.06 -4.08
C ASN A 123 2.63 9.73 -2.93
N ALA A 124 3.10 8.91 -1.98
CA ALA A 124 2.42 8.66 -0.72
C ALA A 124 2.75 9.77 0.28
N LEU A 125 1.74 10.24 1.01
CA LEU A 125 1.94 11.12 2.16
C LEU A 125 2.77 10.41 3.25
N TYR A 126 3.66 11.15 3.90
CA TYR A 126 4.50 10.70 5.01
C TYR A 126 3.71 10.65 6.32
N CYS A 127 4.09 9.72 7.19
CA CYS A 127 3.65 9.75 8.57
C CYS A 127 4.45 10.82 9.34
N LEU A 128 3.76 11.67 10.11
CA LEU A 128 4.38 12.66 11.00
C LEU A 128 4.27 12.29 12.48
N GLU A 129 3.57 11.20 12.80
CA GLU A 129 3.52 10.69 14.17
C GLU A 129 4.91 10.19 14.57
N LYS A 130 5.35 10.52 15.78
CA LYS A 130 6.58 9.96 16.34
C LYS A 130 6.40 8.43 16.51
N PRO A 131 7.35 7.60 16.06
CA PRO A 131 7.26 6.15 16.28
C PRO A 131 7.30 5.83 17.77
N LYS A 132 6.58 4.77 18.16
CA LYS A 132 6.60 4.28 19.54
C LYS A 132 7.97 3.68 19.88
N ASN A 133 8.54 2.95 18.94
CA ASN A 133 9.83 2.30 19.05
C ASN A 133 10.93 3.12 18.36
N SER A 134 12.02 3.40 19.08
CA SER A 134 13.12 4.21 18.56
C SER A 134 13.84 3.56 17.37
N GLU A 135 13.72 2.24 17.21
CA GLU A 135 14.26 1.49 16.08
C GLU A 135 13.63 1.88 14.73
N LEU A 136 12.51 2.61 14.72
CA LEU A 136 11.86 3.13 13.51
C LEU A 136 12.22 4.59 13.20
N VAL A 137 13.02 5.27 14.03
CA VAL A 137 13.44 6.64 13.73
C VAL A 137 14.25 6.66 12.42
N GLY A 138 13.86 7.55 11.50
CA GLY A 138 14.48 7.67 10.18
C GLY A 138 13.97 6.68 9.14
N TYR A 139 13.07 5.75 9.47
CA TYR A 139 12.43 4.85 8.51
C TYR A 139 11.06 5.39 8.12
N TYR A 140 10.95 5.87 6.87
CA TYR A 140 9.73 6.47 6.32
C TYR A 140 9.39 5.83 4.99
N VAL A 141 8.13 5.86 4.60
CA VAL A 141 7.64 5.33 3.32
C VAL A 141 8.53 5.77 2.14
N SER A 142 8.95 4.83 1.30
CA SER A 142 9.61 5.11 0.02
C SER A 142 8.59 5.66 -0.98
N GLN A 143 9.06 6.50 -1.89
CA GLN A 143 8.29 6.96 -3.05
C GLN A 143 8.71 6.15 -4.28
N ASP A 144 7.76 5.83 -5.15
CA ASP A 144 8.06 5.20 -6.45
C ASP A 144 8.91 6.21 -7.27
N PRO A 145 10.12 5.85 -7.72
CA PRO A 145 10.99 6.75 -8.49
C PRO A 145 10.40 7.16 -9.84
N ALA A 146 9.37 6.46 -10.34
CA ALA A 146 8.64 6.87 -11.54
C ALA A 146 7.63 8.00 -11.30
N ASN A 147 7.38 8.39 -10.04
CA ASN A 147 6.51 9.51 -9.69
C ASN A 147 7.21 10.85 -9.90
N GLY A 148 6.43 11.88 -10.25
CA GLY A 148 6.90 13.26 -10.18
C GLY A 148 7.10 13.72 -8.72
N PRO A 149 7.92 14.74 -8.46
CA PRO A 149 8.25 15.16 -7.09
C PRO A 149 7.09 15.89 -6.36
N ASP A 150 6.12 16.43 -7.09
CA ASP A 150 5.24 17.48 -6.56
C ASP A 150 3.81 17.04 -6.22
N GLU A 151 3.37 15.85 -6.66
CA GLU A 151 1.98 15.40 -6.50
C GLU A 151 1.90 14.22 -5.53
N PHE A 152 1.11 14.36 -4.48
CA PHE A 152 0.86 13.35 -3.47
C PHE A 152 -0.60 12.91 -3.49
N PHE A 153 -0.85 11.63 -3.24
CA PHE A 153 -2.20 11.09 -3.07
C PHE A 153 -2.62 11.18 -1.60
N ASP A 154 -3.75 11.84 -1.36
CA ASP A 154 -4.37 11.89 -0.05
C ASP A 154 -5.50 10.85 0.08
N PRO A 155 -5.34 9.81 0.92
CA PRO A 155 -6.35 8.77 1.07
C PRO A 155 -7.66 9.26 1.71
N SER A 156 -7.62 10.37 2.46
CA SER A 156 -8.81 10.91 3.15
C SER A 156 -9.76 11.62 2.17
N THR A 157 -9.21 12.43 1.27
CA THR A 157 -9.95 13.18 0.25
C THR A 157 -10.02 12.43 -1.08
N LYS A 158 -9.23 11.37 -1.26
CA LYS A 158 -8.98 10.66 -2.52
C LYS A 158 -8.44 11.60 -3.62
N GLY A 159 -7.87 12.74 -3.21
CA GLY A 159 -7.42 13.83 -4.07
C GLY A 159 -5.91 13.89 -4.24
N THR A 160 -5.47 14.89 -5.01
CA THR A 160 -4.07 15.27 -5.13
C THR A 160 -3.78 16.40 -4.14
N VAL A 161 -2.64 16.31 -3.48
CA VAL A 161 -2.06 17.37 -2.65
C VAL A 161 -0.72 17.74 -3.27
N ARG A 162 -0.45 19.04 -3.43
CA ARG A 162 0.86 19.53 -3.90
C ARG A 162 1.86 19.57 -2.76
N ILE A 163 3.13 19.39 -3.10
CA ILE A 163 4.23 19.59 -2.15
C ILE A 163 4.09 20.92 -1.42
N GLY A 164 4.19 20.90 -0.08
CA GLY A 164 4.04 22.07 0.78
C GLY A 164 2.61 22.43 1.19
N GLU A 165 1.57 21.92 0.52
CA GLU A 165 0.17 22.17 0.94
C GLU A 165 -0.19 21.46 2.24
N LYS A 166 0.42 20.30 2.49
CA LYS A 166 0.33 19.56 3.75
C LYS A 166 1.71 19.24 4.29
N ALA A 167 1.86 19.20 5.61
CA ALA A 167 3.12 18.86 6.25
C ALA A 167 3.57 17.44 5.86
N GLU A 168 2.62 16.53 5.65
CA GLU A 168 2.83 15.14 5.25
C GLU A 168 3.39 14.98 3.82
N THR A 169 3.60 16.06 3.08
CA THR A 169 4.30 16.02 1.78
C THR A 169 5.83 16.03 1.91
N LYS A 170 6.34 16.11 3.15
CA LYS A 170 7.78 16.06 3.45
C LYS A 170 8.04 15.01 4.54
N PRO A 171 9.19 14.31 4.49
CA PRO A 171 9.57 13.41 5.57
C PRO A 171 9.79 14.20 6.86
N PRO A 172 9.48 13.62 8.04
CA PRO A 172 9.61 14.32 9.32
C PRO A 172 11.06 14.50 9.77
N GLY A 173 12.04 13.91 9.06
CA GLY A 173 13.45 14.04 9.38
C GLY A 173 14.36 13.35 8.36
N PRO A 174 15.68 13.28 8.65
CA PRO A 174 16.63 12.55 7.82
C PRO A 174 16.29 11.06 7.77
N ARG A 175 16.55 10.44 6.61
CA ARG A 175 16.26 9.03 6.37
C ARG A 175 17.43 8.16 6.81
N SER A 176 17.13 7.07 7.51
CA SER A 176 18.08 6.01 7.83
C SER A 176 18.45 5.23 6.57
N PRO A 177 19.68 4.67 6.48
CA PRO A 177 20.03 3.74 5.42
C PRO A 177 19.04 2.57 5.37
N PRO A 178 18.77 1.99 4.19
CA PRO A 178 17.95 0.78 4.09
C PRO A 178 18.52 -0.32 4.98
N PRO A 179 17.67 -1.05 5.73
CA PRO A 179 18.14 -2.13 6.58
C PRO A 179 18.67 -3.29 5.71
N LEU A 180 19.95 -3.64 5.89
CA LEU A 180 20.64 -4.75 5.22
C LEU A 180 20.16 -6.13 5.72
#